data_AF-A0A822G8E0-F1
#
_entry.id   AF-A0A822G8E0-F1
#
_cell.length_a   1.000
_cell.length_b   1.000
_cell.length_c   1.000
_cell.angle_alpha   90.00
_cell.angle_beta   90.00
_cell.angle_gamma   90.00
#
_symmetry.space_group_name_H-M   'P 1'
#
loop_
_entity.id
_entity.type
_entity.pdbx_description
1 polymer ?
#
loop_
_entity_poly.entity_id
_entity_poly.type
_entity_poly.pdbx_seq_one_letter_code
_entity_poly.pdbx_strand_id
1 'polypeptide(L)'
;ILSHPLELHEIYEGFSDFCRTFELSRGKTKFEEENEIVGEFKGLFKVYPLPEDPNEPLPHRTMENLPSNSLEECVVRVYIIRAIDLQPTDSNGKSDPYIEIELGKTTIDNRDERIP
;
A
#
# COMPACT_ATOMS: atom_id res chain seq x y z
N ILE A 1 -13.52 -1.71 20.14
CA ILE A 1 -13.34 -2.65 18.99
C ILE A 1 -13.97 -1.97 17.80
N LEU A 2 -13.20 -1.69 16.75
CA LEU A 2 -13.72 -1.07 15.53
C LEU A 2 -14.63 -2.10 14.83
N SER A 3 -15.84 -1.69 14.44
CA SER A 3 -16.91 -2.58 13.96
C SER A 3 -16.91 -2.82 12.45
N HIS A 4 -16.03 -2.14 11.73
CA HIS A 4 -15.94 -2.16 10.27
C HIS A 4 -14.47 -2.31 9.85
N PRO A 5 -14.21 -2.74 8.60
CA PRO A 5 -12.87 -2.73 8.01
C PRO A 5 -12.16 -1.39 8.24
N LEU A 6 -10.87 -1.45 8.54
CA LEU A 6 -10.11 -0.30 9.03
C LEU A 6 -9.98 0.79 7.97
N GLU A 7 -9.90 0.41 6.70
CA GLU A 7 -9.91 1.32 5.56
C GLU A 7 -11.18 2.20 5.49
N LEU A 8 -12.29 1.76 6.08
CA LEU A 8 -13.53 2.55 6.07
C LEU A 8 -13.61 3.58 7.19
N HIS A 9 -12.67 3.56 8.13
CA HIS A 9 -12.67 4.51 9.24
C HIS A 9 -11.90 5.78 8.84
N GLU A 10 -12.53 6.96 9.03
CA GLU A 10 -11.96 8.26 8.61
C GLU A 10 -10.54 8.49 9.13
N ILE A 11 -10.23 8.03 10.35
CA ILE A 11 -8.91 8.18 10.98
C ILE A 11 -7.76 7.49 10.23
N TYR A 12 -8.07 6.54 9.33
CA TYR A 12 -7.10 5.84 8.50
C TYR A 12 -7.13 6.29 7.03
N GLU A 13 -7.94 7.30 6.71
CA GLU A 13 -8.02 7.94 5.38
C GLU A 13 -8.12 6.95 4.19
N GLY A 14 -8.81 5.81 4.35
CA GLY A 14 -8.90 4.84 3.25
C GLY A 14 -7.58 4.13 2.93
N PHE A 15 -6.60 4.17 3.83
CA PHE A 15 -5.21 3.82 3.55
C PHE A 15 -4.65 4.58 2.34
N SER A 16 -5.08 5.84 2.15
CA SER A 16 -4.57 6.68 1.08
C SER A 16 -3.06 6.88 1.24
N ASP A 17 -2.34 6.69 0.14
CA ASP A 17 -0.89 6.79 0.09
C ASP A 17 -0.44 8.26 0.25
N PHE A 18 0.82 8.48 0.63
CA PHE A 18 1.39 9.83 0.79
C PHE A 18 1.45 10.60 -0.55
N CYS A 19 1.29 9.91 -1.67
CA CYS A 19 1.33 10.48 -3.01
C CYS A 19 0.13 10.00 -3.85
N ARG A 20 -0.14 10.72 -4.94
CA ARG A 20 -1.23 10.36 -5.84
C ARG A 20 -0.92 9.06 -6.57
N THR A 21 -1.93 8.20 -6.63
CA THR A 21 -1.94 7.00 -7.47
C THR A 21 -2.62 7.32 -8.80
N PHE A 22 -2.00 6.93 -9.90
CA PHE A 22 -2.51 7.07 -11.27
C PHE A 22 -2.61 5.69 -11.90
N GLU A 23 -3.78 5.32 -12.39
CA GLU A 23 -3.97 4.07 -13.12
C GLU A 23 -3.29 4.15 -14.49
N LEU A 24 -2.48 3.13 -14.80
CA LEU A 24 -1.83 2.96 -16.09
C LEU A 24 -2.67 2.03 -16.95
N SER A 25 -3.24 2.57 -18.01
CA SER A 25 -3.93 1.76 -19.03
C SER A 25 -2.94 1.15 -20.02
N ARG A 26 -3.18 -0.08 -20.48
CA ARG A 26 -2.51 -0.64 -21.66
C ARG A 26 -2.82 0.30 -22.83
N GLY A 27 -1.84 1.07 -23.30
CA GLY A 27 -2.04 2.05 -24.37
C GLY A 27 -2.66 1.41 -25.61
N LYS A 28 -3.55 2.14 -26.30
CA LYS A 28 -4.26 1.60 -27.49
C LYS A 28 -3.31 1.47 -28.68
N THR A 29 -3.02 0.24 -29.10
CA THR A 29 -2.75 -0.04 -30.52
C THR A 29 -4.09 -0.09 -31.25
N LYS A 30 -4.63 1.10 -31.59
CA LYS A 30 -5.79 1.31 -32.49
C LYS A 30 -7.01 0.38 -32.27
N PHE A 31 -8.09 1.01 -31.79
CA PHE A 31 -9.49 0.54 -31.73
C PHE A 31 -9.87 -0.37 -30.55
N GLU A 32 -10.79 0.18 -29.75
CA GLU A 32 -11.88 -0.51 -29.06
C GLU A 32 -11.62 -1.57 -27.98
N GLU A 33 -10.39 -1.81 -27.55
CA GLU A 33 -10.20 -2.51 -26.28
C GLU A 33 -10.43 -1.54 -25.11
N GLU A 34 -11.35 -1.91 -24.22
CA GLU A 34 -11.51 -1.26 -22.92
C GLU A 34 -10.13 -1.07 -22.30
N ASN A 35 -9.85 0.14 -21.81
CA ASN A 35 -8.55 0.50 -21.25
C ASN A 35 -8.26 -0.38 -20.03
N GLU A 36 -7.70 -1.57 -20.25
CA GLU A 36 -7.32 -2.50 -19.20
C GLU A 36 -6.26 -1.81 -18.34
N ILE A 37 -6.55 -1.68 -17.05
CA ILE A 37 -5.60 -1.17 -16.07
C ILE A 37 -4.51 -2.24 -15.91
N VAL A 38 -3.30 -1.92 -16.35
CA VAL A 38 -2.14 -2.83 -16.28
C VAL A 38 -1.18 -2.51 -15.15
N GLY A 39 -1.46 -1.44 -14.39
CA GLY A 39 -0.70 -1.09 -13.21
C GLY A 39 -1.08 0.25 -12.65
N GLU A 40 -0.35 0.66 -11.63
CA GLU A 40 -0.52 1.92 -10.94
C GLU A 40 0.84 2.64 -10.85
N PHE A 41 0.84 3.93 -11.15
CA PHE A 41 1.96 4.82 -10.90
C PHE A 41 1.66 5.65 -9.66
N LYS A 42 2.51 5.58 -8.65
CA LYS A 42 2.42 6.39 -7.44
C LYS A 42 3.49 7.47 -7.45
N GLY A 43 3.08 8.73 -7.47
CA GLY A 43 4.03 9.83 -7.49
C GLY A 43 3.40 11.19 -7.76
N LEU A 44 4.27 12.17 -8.04
CA LEU A 44 3.87 13.50 -8.50
C LEU A 44 4.60 13.80 -9.81
N PHE A 45 3.88 14.33 -10.79
CA PHE A 45 4.47 14.90 -11.98
C PHE A 45 3.81 16.24 -12.30
N LYS A 46 4.56 17.15 -12.91
CA LYS A 46 4.06 18.45 -13.33
C LYS A 46 4.54 18.74 -14.74
N VAL A 47 3.60 18.93 -15.65
CA VAL A 47 3.87 19.27 -17.04
C VAL A 47 3.90 20.79 -17.16
N TYR A 48 4.95 21.32 -17.79
CA TYR A 48 5.12 22.75 -18.02
C TYR A 48 5.14 23.02 -19.53
N PRO A 49 4.46 24.07 -20.02
CA PRO A 49 4.63 24.50 -21.39
C PRO A 49 6.06 25.01 -21.60
N LEU A 50 6.67 24.67 -22.74
CA LEU A 50 7.95 25.25 -23.13
C LEU A 50 7.72 26.62 -23.79
N PRO A 51 8.67 27.57 -23.64
CA PRO A 51 8.61 28.84 -24.38
C PRO A 51 8.65 28.61 -25.89
N GLU A 52 8.00 29.48 -26.66
CA GLU A 52 8.05 29.42 -28.13
C GLU A 52 9.42 29.85 -28.68
N ASP A 53 10.06 30.82 -28.01
CA ASP A 53 11.43 31.25 -28.32
C ASP A 53 12.46 30.38 -27.54
N PRO A 54 13.36 29.66 -28.24
CA PRO A 54 14.43 28.89 -27.60
C PRO A 54 15.40 29.71 -26.74
N ASN A 55 15.44 31.04 -26.89
CA ASN A 55 16.31 31.93 -26.13
C ASN A 55 15.65 32.41 -24.82
N GLU A 56 14.35 32.19 -24.63
CA GLU A 56 13.67 32.53 -23.39
C GLU A 56 14.04 31.53 -22.27
N PRO A 57 14.08 31.99 -21.01
CA PRO A 57 14.36 31.11 -19.88
C PRO A 57 13.26 30.06 -19.75
N LEU A 58 13.67 28.83 -19.47
CA LEU A 58 12.73 27.74 -19.19
C LEU A 58 11.85 28.08 -17.97
N PRO A 59 10.60 27.57 -17.93
CA PRO A 59 9.73 27.73 -16.77
C PRO A 59 10.42 27.23 -15.51
N HIS A 60 10.18 27.89 -14.38
CA HIS A 60 10.72 27.47 -13.11
C HIS A 60 10.25 26.03 -12.81
N ARG A 61 11.20 25.09 -12.78
CA ARG A 61 10.95 23.68 -12.47
C ARG A 61 10.59 23.57 -11.00
N THR A 62 9.31 23.70 -10.71
CA THR A 62 8.82 23.74 -9.34
C THR A 62 8.34 22.34 -8.95
N MET A 63 9.26 21.51 -8.47
CA MET A 63 8.93 20.39 -7.58
C MET A 63 9.53 20.73 -6.22
N GLU A 64 8.98 21.77 -5.61
CA GLU A 64 9.40 22.25 -4.30
C GLU A 64 8.73 21.38 -3.21
N ASN A 65 9.44 21.16 -2.11
CA ASN A 65 8.97 20.36 -0.97
C ASN A 65 8.70 18.88 -1.30
N LEU A 66 9.49 18.29 -2.20
CA LEU A 66 9.51 16.83 -2.34
C LEU A 66 9.87 16.21 -0.98
N PRO A 67 9.17 15.15 -0.54
CA PRO A 67 9.60 14.40 0.63
C PRO A 67 11.03 13.88 0.39
N SER A 68 11.80 13.79 1.46
CA SER A 68 13.17 13.26 1.38
C SER A 68 13.13 11.83 0.85
N ASN A 69 14.03 11.48 -0.08
CA ASN A 69 14.26 10.09 -0.50
C ASN A 69 15.03 9.26 0.56
N SER A 70 15.08 9.74 1.79
CA SER A 70 15.65 8.99 2.91
C SER A 70 14.77 7.80 3.28
N LEU A 71 15.38 6.84 3.97
CA LEU A 71 14.61 5.80 4.65
C LEU A 71 13.67 6.46 5.67
N GLU A 72 12.39 6.18 5.56
CA GLU A 72 11.38 6.65 6.49
C GLU A 72 11.15 5.56 7.55
N GLU A 73 11.17 5.95 8.84
CA GLU A 73 10.72 5.05 9.89
C GLU A 73 9.20 4.91 9.78
N CYS A 74 8.72 3.70 9.52
CA CYS A 74 7.30 3.40 9.47
C CYS A 74 6.89 2.45 10.59
N VAL A 75 5.66 2.61 11.08
CA VAL A 75 5.05 1.70 12.04
C VAL A 75 4.09 0.78 11.30
N VAL A 76 4.43 -0.50 11.24
CA VAL A 76 3.51 -1.54 10.73
C VAL A 76 2.61 -2.00 11.87
N ARG A 77 1.30 -1.82 11.73
CA ARG A 77 0.32 -2.27 12.73
C ARG A 77 -0.57 -3.36 12.15
N VAL A 78 -0.42 -4.57 12.67
CA VAL A 78 -1.21 -5.74 12.26
C VAL A 78 -2.33 -5.97 13.28
N TYR A 79 -3.57 -6.05 12.79
CA TYR A 79 -4.73 -6.39 13.61
C TYR A 79 -5.25 -7.77 13.24
N ILE A 80 -4.99 -8.76 14.08
CA ILE A 80 -5.51 -10.11 13.90
C ILE A 80 -6.85 -10.20 14.64
N ILE A 81 -7.93 -10.20 13.87
CA ILE A 81 -9.29 -10.10 14.42
C ILE A 81 -9.83 -11.48 14.80
N ARG A 82 -9.79 -12.43 13.85
CA ARG A 82 -10.24 -13.81 14.05
C ARG A 82 -9.69 -14.73 12.98
N ALA A 83 -9.60 -16.01 13.30
CA ALA A 83 -9.47 -17.11 12.35
C ALA A 83 -10.69 -18.03 12.48
N ILE A 84 -11.17 -18.60 11.38
CA ILE A 84 -12.37 -19.45 11.32
C ILE A 84 -12.01 -20.73 10.57
N ASP A 85 -12.62 -21.85 10.95
CA ASP A 85 -12.47 -23.16 10.30
C ASP A 85 -11.00 -23.62 10.14
N LEU A 86 -10.16 -23.29 11.13
CA LEU A 86 -8.77 -23.74 11.18
C LEU A 86 -8.70 -25.26 11.21
N GLN A 87 -8.00 -25.83 10.24
CA GLN A 87 -7.84 -27.27 10.14
C GLN A 87 -7.01 -27.79 11.34
N PRO A 88 -7.47 -28.85 12.03
CA PRO A 88 -6.68 -29.50 13.06
C PRO A 88 -5.35 -29.97 12.47
N THR A 89 -4.25 -29.49 13.04
CA THR A 89 -2.91 -29.92 12.62
C THR A 89 -2.37 -31.02 13.55
N ASP A 90 -2.98 -31.18 14.74
CA ASP A 90 -2.59 -32.20 15.71
C ASP A 90 -3.31 -33.52 15.45
N SER A 91 -2.59 -34.61 15.69
CA SER A 91 -3.08 -36.00 15.63
C SER A 91 -4.24 -36.29 16.58
N ASN A 92 -4.52 -35.39 17.53
CA ASN A 92 -5.66 -35.46 18.45
C ASN A 92 -6.96 -34.87 17.88
N GLY A 93 -6.96 -34.37 16.65
CA GLY A 93 -8.13 -33.76 16.01
C GLY A 93 -8.53 -32.40 16.59
N LYS A 94 -7.68 -31.81 17.44
CA LYS A 94 -7.81 -30.44 17.96
C LYS A 94 -6.91 -29.49 17.17
N SER A 95 -7.27 -28.22 17.18
CA SER A 95 -6.45 -27.16 16.61
C SER A 95 -6.04 -26.24 17.75
N ASP A 96 -4.73 -26.04 17.89
CA ASP A 96 -4.12 -25.26 18.94
C ASP A 96 -3.50 -23.98 18.35
N PRO A 97 -4.32 -23.05 17.83
CA PRO A 97 -3.82 -21.97 17.00
C PRO A 97 -2.97 -20.98 17.80
N TYR A 98 -1.90 -20.54 17.15
CA TYR A 98 -1.05 -19.44 17.60
C TYR A 98 -0.77 -18.53 16.40
N ILE A 99 -0.20 -17.37 16.69
CA ILE A 99 0.15 -16.33 15.74
C ILE A 99 1.67 -16.24 15.70
N GLU A 100 2.20 -16.16 14.49
CA GLU A 100 3.59 -15.81 14.22
C GLU A 100 3.59 -14.72 13.14
N ILE A 101 4.25 -13.60 13.41
CA ILE A 101 4.35 -12.46 12.51
C ILE A 101 5.84 -12.21 12.25
N GLU A 102 6.22 -12.15 10.97
CA GLU A 102 7.57 -11.83 10.54
C GLU A 102 7.60 -10.50 9.77
N LEU A 103 8.50 -9.60 10.16
CA LEU A 103 8.81 -8.36 9.45
C LEU A 103 10.33 -8.26 9.25
N GLY A 104 10.79 -8.61 8.05
CA GLY A 104 12.21 -8.60 7.71
C GLY A 104 12.99 -9.65 8.49
N LYS A 105 13.75 -9.24 9.50
CA LYS A 105 14.51 -10.15 10.39
C LYS A 105 13.89 -10.27 11.78
N THR A 106 12.76 -9.63 12.01
CA THR A 106 12.08 -9.61 13.30
C THR A 106 10.91 -10.57 13.25
N THR A 107 10.89 -11.53 14.16
CA THR A 107 9.79 -12.49 14.34
C THR A 107 9.18 -12.29 15.72
N ILE A 108 7.85 -12.26 15.78
CA ILE A 108 7.07 -12.25 17.02
C ILE A 108 6.11 -13.42 16.96
N ASP A 109 6.17 -14.32 17.94
CA ASP A 109 5.23 -15.43 18.09
C ASP A 109 4.63 -15.44 19.49
N ASN A 110 3.44 -16.01 19.61
CA ASN A 110 2.76 -16.21 20.90
C ASN A 110 2.51 -17.68 21.19
N ARG A 111 3.36 -18.59 20.67
CA ARG A 111 3.13 -20.03 20.79
C ARG A 111 3.06 -20.48 22.25
N ASP A 112 3.84 -19.85 23.13
CA ASP A 112 3.87 -20.16 24.57
C ASP A 112 2.73 -19.49 25.37
N GLU A 113 2.04 -18.50 24.80
CA GLU A 113 0.92 -17.76 25.41
C GLU A 113 -0.44 -18.23 24.89
N ARG A 114 -0.53 -19.49 24.47
CA ARG A 114 -1.74 -20.05 23.88
C ARG A 114 -2.94 -19.91 24.83
N ILE A 115 -4.03 -19.33 24.33
CA ILE A 115 -5.31 -19.29 25.04
C ILE A 115 -5.95 -20.69 24.93
N PRO A 116 -6.29 -21.36 26.05
CA PRO A 116 -6.87 -22.71 26.04
C PRO A 116 -8.30 -22.76 25.47
#